data_AF-A0A662NEI9-F1
#
_entry.id   AF-A0A662NEI9-F1
#
_cell.length_a   1.000
_cell.length_b   1.000
_cell.length_c   1.000
_cell.angle_alpha   90.00
_cell.angle_beta   90.00
_cell.angle_gamma   90.00
#
_symmetry.space_group_name_H-M   'P 1'
#
loop_
_entity.id
_entity.type
_entity.pdbx_description
1 polymer ?
#
loop_
_entity_poly.entity_id
_entity_poly.type
_entity_poly.pdbx_seq_one_letter_code
_entity_poly.pdbx_strand_id
1 'polypeptide(L)'
;MLTTILSRAAPDVQVKTVRVEQWFTAQMYWVHVEPSHEEYWARFMELYPHWKQAGLRYGLLGFKLTPIFSSRTGVIEWLSDVLGLTRGESNLLQLSVRV
;
A
#
# COMPACT_ATOMS: atom_id res chain seq x y z
N MET A 1 -10.76 5.38 -4.06
CA MET A 1 -10.86 3.94 -3.71
C MET A 1 -9.74 3.45 -2.80
N LEU A 2 -8.48 3.77 -3.10
CA LEU A 2 -7.34 3.37 -2.26
C LEU A 2 -7.56 3.71 -0.77
N THR A 3 -8.05 4.92 -0.45
CA THR A 3 -8.48 5.28 0.91
C THR A 3 -9.43 4.27 1.53
N THR A 4 -10.52 3.92 0.85
CA THR A 4 -11.53 2.96 1.34
C THR A 4 -10.95 1.58 1.60
N ILE A 5 -10.05 1.10 0.74
CA ILE A 5 -9.38 -0.19 0.91
C ILE A 5 -8.49 -0.17 2.16
N LEU A 6 -7.69 0.88 2.34
CA LEU A 6 -6.81 1.00 3.49
C LEU A 6 -7.58 1.24 4.80
N SER A 7 -8.69 2.00 4.77
CA SER A 7 -9.58 2.14 5.93
C SER A 7 -10.15 0.80 6.39
N ARG A 8 -10.42 -0.13 5.46
CA ARG A 8 -10.91 -1.48 5.80
C ARG A 8 -9.80 -2.42 6.27
N ALA A 9 -8.59 -2.24 5.74
CA ALA A 9 -7.45 -3.07 6.07
C ALA A 9 -6.97 -2.87 7.52
N ALA A 10 -7.07 -1.64 8.05
CA ALA A 10 -6.77 -1.33 9.44
C ALA A 10 -7.91 -0.52 10.05
N PRO A 11 -9.03 -1.16 10.44
CA PRO A 11 -10.26 -0.47 10.87
C PRO A 11 -10.07 0.32 12.18
N ASP A 12 -9.05 -0.01 12.96
CA ASP A 12 -8.74 0.62 14.25
C ASP A 12 -7.95 1.94 14.09
N VAL A 13 -7.50 2.26 12.88
CA VAL A 13 -6.71 3.48 12.61
C VAL A 13 -7.51 4.42 11.73
N GLN A 14 -7.50 5.70 12.07
CA GLN A 14 -8.15 6.71 11.24
C GLN A 14 -7.42 6.85 9.89
N VAL A 15 -8.15 6.71 8.79
CA VAL A 15 -7.65 6.92 7.43
C VAL A 15 -8.55 7.94 6.74
N LYS A 16 -8.02 9.13 6.45
CA LYS A 16 -8.75 10.21 5.75
C LYS A 16 -8.34 10.31 4.29
N THR A 17 -7.04 10.25 4.02
CA THR A 17 -6.50 10.44 2.67
C THR A 17 -5.37 9.47 2.45
N VAL A 18 -5.33 8.88 1.26
CA VAL A 18 -4.30 7.94 0.86
C VAL A 18 -3.83 8.27 -0.54
N ARG A 19 -2.51 8.36 -0.71
CA ARG A 19 -1.86 8.71 -1.98
C ARG A 19 -0.72 7.74 -2.26
N VAL A 20 -0.51 7.40 -3.53
CA VAL A 20 0.73 6.75 -3.95
C VAL A 20 1.71 7.84 -4.32
N GLU A 21 2.72 8.04 -3.47
CA GLU A 21 3.76 9.03 -3.67
C GLU A 21 4.91 8.44 -4.50
N GLN A 22 5.63 9.33 -5.16
CA GLN A 22 6.81 8.98 -5.97
C GLN A 22 7.99 9.86 -5.59
N TRP A 23 9.14 9.23 -5.33
CA TRP A 23 10.43 9.91 -5.33
C TRP A 23 11.05 9.80 -6.71
N PHE A 24 10.89 10.85 -7.52
CA PHE A 24 11.25 10.86 -8.94
C PHE A 24 12.71 10.48 -9.21
N THR A 25 13.67 11.02 -8.46
CA THR A 25 15.10 10.75 -8.68
C THR A 25 15.54 9.35 -8.29
N ALA A 26 14.83 8.72 -7.34
CA ALA A 26 15.16 7.39 -6.83
C ALA A 26 14.30 6.28 -7.46
N GLN A 27 13.31 6.63 -8.28
CA GLN A 27 12.28 5.71 -8.81
C GLN A 27 11.62 4.86 -7.71
N MET A 28 11.37 5.47 -6.56
CA MET A 28 10.75 4.82 -5.41
C MET A 28 9.30 5.23 -5.26
N TYR A 29 8.45 4.29 -4.90
CA TYR A 29 7.02 4.48 -4.71
C TYR A 29 6.59 3.95 -3.35
N TRP A 30 5.71 4.68 -2.65
CA TRP A 30 5.12 4.26 -1.39
C TRP A 30 3.69 4.78 -1.25
N VAL A 31 2.93 4.22 -0.32
CA VAL A 31 1.60 4.73 0.00
C VAL A 31 1.68 5.63 1.23
N HIS A 32 1.40 6.92 1.05
CA HIS A 32 1.24 7.87 2.13
C HIS A 32 -0.19 7.85 2.65
N VAL A 33 -0.34 7.90 3.98
CA VAL A 33 -1.63 7.78 4.68
C VAL A 33 -1.74 8.91 5.70
N GLU A 34 -2.83 9.65 5.62
CA GLU A 34 -3.15 10.73 6.57
C GLU A 34 -4.35 10.33 7.46
N PRO A 35 -4.39 10.78 8.73
CA PRO A 35 -3.45 11.72 9.36
C PRO A 35 -2.18 11.06 9.92
N SER A 36 -2.23 9.78 10.29
CA SER A 36 -1.11 9.11 10.98
C SER A 36 -0.46 8.03 10.10
N HIS A 37 0.54 8.41 9.31
CA HIS A 37 1.22 7.51 8.39
C HIS A 37 1.94 6.35 9.10
N GLU A 38 2.72 6.65 10.13
CA GLU A 38 3.51 5.64 10.85
C GLU A 38 2.63 4.68 11.65
N GLU A 39 1.62 5.21 12.34
CA GLU A 39 0.64 4.44 13.10
C GLU A 39 -0.11 3.45 12.19
N TYR A 40 -0.55 3.93 11.02
CA TYR A 40 -1.23 3.09 10.05
C TYR A 40 -0.34 1.92 9.62
N TRP A 41 0.91 2.18 9.25
CA TRP A 41 1.79 1.11 8.78
C TRP A 41 2.21 0.15 9.87
N ALA A 42 2.46 0.64 11.09
CA ALA A 42 2.70 -0.23 12.24
C ALA A 42 1.53 -1.21 12.42
N ARG A 43 0.30 -0.68 12.45
CA ARG A 43 -0.91 -1.52 12.61
C ARG A 43 -1.13 -2.47 11.43
N PHE A 44 -0.91 -2.01 10.21
CA PHE A 44 -1.01 -2.86 9.03
C PHE A 44 -0.03 -4.04 9.10
N MET A 45 1.22 -3.79 9.49
CA MET A 45 2.24 -4.83 9.59
C MET A 45 1.92 -5.87 10.68
N GLU A 46 1.23 -5.48 11.76
CA GLU A 46 0.70 -6.40 12.76
C GLU A 46 -0.42 -7.28 12.21
N LEU A 47 -1.37 -6.69 11.48
CA LEU A 47 -2.54 -7.40 10.94
C LEU A 47 -2.18 -8.33 9.78
N TYR A 48 -1.13 -8.01 9.02
CA TYR A 48 -0.75 -8.72 7.80
C TYR A 48 0.69 -9.23 7.86
N PRO A 49 1.07 -10.17 8.75
CA PRO A 49 2.48 -10.53 9.02
C PRO A 49 3.27 -11.03 7.79
N HIS A 50 2.59 -11.49 6.74
CA HIS A 50 3.21 -11.95 5.50
C HIS A 50 3.51 -10.84 4.49
N TRP A 51 3.19 -9.58 4.82
CA TRP A 51 3.30 -8.43 3.91
C TRP A 51 4.69 -8.30 3.27
N LYS A 52 5.74 -8.57 4.04
CA LYS A 52 7.13 -8.45 3.58
C LYS A 52 7.48 -9.53 2.55
N GLN A 53 7.13 -10.78 2.83
CA GLN A 53 7.38 -11.90 1.91
C GLN A 53 6.59 -11.72 0.62
N ALA A 54 5.33 -11.26 0.72
CA ALA A 54 4.51 -10.94 -0.44
C ALA A 54 5.09 -9.80 -1.29
N GLY A 55 5.77 -8.82 -0.67
CA GLY A 55 6.35 -7.67 -1.35
C GLY A 55 7.60 -7.97 -2.18
N LEU A 56 8.36 -9.02 -1.86
CA LEU A 56 9.62 -9.33 -2.56
C LEU A 56 9.42 -9.55 -4.07
N ARG A 57 8.35 -10.26 -4.46
CA ARG A 57 8.01 -10.48 -5.88
C ARG A 57 7.59 -9.21 -6.64
N TYR A 58 7.24 -8.15 -5.92
CA TYR A 58 6.76 -6.88 -6.48
C TYR A 58 7.79 -5.76 -6.43
N GLY A 59 9.06 -6.09 -6.14
CA GLY A 59 10.14 -5.12 -6.11
C GLY A 59 10.18 -4.27 -4.84
N LEU A 60 9.84 -4.86 -3.69
CA LEU A 60 10.05 -4.23 -2.38
C LEU A 60 11.55 -3.90 -2.20
N LEU A 61 11.87 -2.61 -2.17
CA LEU A 61 13.23 -2.08 -2.06
C LEU A 61 13.66 -1.89 -0.60
N GLY A 62 12.70 -1.64 0.29
CA GLY A 62 12.98 -1.33 1.67
C GLY A 62 11.71 -1.20 2.49
N PHE A 63 11.90 -1.30 3.79
CA PHE A 63 10.85 -1.18 4.77
C PHE A 63 11.49 -0.91 6.14
N LYS A 64 11.21 0.25 6.70
CA LYS A 64 11.55 0.56 8.10
C LYS A 64 10.30 0.98 8.86
N LEU A 65 9.56 1.92 8.28
CA LEU A 65 8.26 2.37 8.77
C LEU A 65 7.18 2.28 7.68
N THR A 66 7.57 2.35 6.41
CA THR A 66 6.68 2.20 5.25
C THR A 66 7.28 1.21 4.25
N PRO A 67 6.46 0.38 3.59
CA PRO A 67 6.87 -0.38 2.41
C PRO A 67 7.22 0.55 1.23
N ILE A 68 8.35 0.29 0.58
CA ILE A 68 8.86 1.07 -0.56
C ILE A 68 9.10 0.15 -1.74
N PHE A 69 8.64 0.54 -2.93
CA PHE A 69 8.67 -0.27 -4.15
C PHE A 69 9.38 0.46 -5.29
N SER A 70 9.92 -0.31 -6.23
CA SER A 70 10.54 0.21 -7.47
C SER A 70 9.55 0.63 -8.55
N SER A 71 8.25 0.32 -8.38
CA SER A 71 7.23 0.71 -9.34
C SER A 71 5.88 0.96 -8.69
N ARG A 72 5.10 1.87 -9.29
CA ARG A 72 3.71 2.15 -8.88
C ARG A 72 2.83 0.90 -8.98
N THR A 73 2.98 0.13 -10.05
CA THR A 73 2.24 -1.13 -10.25
C THR A 73 2.58 -2.14 -9.15
N GLY A 74 3.85 -2.26 -8.78
CA GLY A 74 4.29 -3.15 -7.70
C GLY A 74 3.63 -2.82 -6.36
N VAL A 75 3.44 -1.53 -6.05
CA VAL A 75 2.67 -1.10 -4.86
C VAL A 75 1.24 -1.66 -4.89
N ILE A 76 0.57 -1.54 -6.03
CA ILE A 76 -0.84 -1.91 -6.17
C ILE A 76 -1.02 -3.42 -6.16
N GLU A 77 -0.20 -4.16 -6.91
CA GLU A 77 -0.24 -5.63 -6.93
C GLU A 77 0.11 -6.22 -5.58
N TRP A 78 1.09 -5.63 -4.88
CA TRP A 78 1.40 -6.00 -3.51
C TRP A 78 0.23 -5.79 -2.56
N LEU A 79 -0.42 -4.62 -2.59
CA LEU A 79 -1.59 -4.35 -1.76
C LEU A 79 -2.72 -5.34 -2.06
N SER A 80 -2.99 -5.59 -3.34
CA SER A 80 -4.02 -6.54 -3.76
C SER A 80 -3.79 -7.92 -3.17
N ASP A 81 -2.54 -8.39 -3.19
CA ASP A 81 -2.22 -9.73 -2.72
C ASP A 81 -2.15 -9.84 -1.20
N VAL A 82 -1.62 -8.83 -0.52
CA VAL A 82 -1.57 -8.82 0.95
C VAL A 82 -2.98 -8.76 1.54
N LEU A 83 -3.87 -7.99 0.92
CA LEU A 83 -5.25 -7.82 1.37
C LEU A 83 -6.20 -8.88 0.84
N GLY A 84 -5.73 -9.78 -0.04
CA GLY A 84 -6.57 -10.80 -0.66
C GLY A 84 -7.71 -10.19 -1.49
N LEU A 85 -7.46 -9.06 -2.15
CA LEU A 85 -8.47 -8.37 -2.97
C LEU A 85 -8.92 -9.28 -4.11
N THR A 86 -10.22 -9.25 -4.39
CA THR A 86 -10.75 -9.93 -5.58
C THR A 86 -10.17 -9.32 -6.86
N ARG A 87 -10.21 -10.08 -7.97
CA ARG A 87 -9.81 -9.56 -9.29
C ARG A 87 -10.56 -8.27 -9.64
N GLY A 88 -11.83 -8.15 -9.27
CA GLY A 88 -12.63 -6.94 -9.48
C GLY A 88 -12.10 -5.74 -8.71
N GLU A 89 -11.84 -5.90 -7.42
CA GLU A 89 -11.28 -4.85 -6.56
C GLU A 89 -9.88 -4.42 -7.01
N SER A 90 -9.02 -5.39 -7.35
CA SER A 90 -7.67 -5.13 -7.86
C SER A 90 -7.70 -4.33 -9.17
N ASN A 91 -8.57 -4.71 -10.12
CA ASN A 91 -8.72 -3.98 -11.39
C ASN A 91 -9.21 -2.54 -11.16
N LEU A 92 -10.20 -2.37 -10.28
CA LEU A 92 -10.73 -1.05 -9.95
C LEU A 92 -9.64 -0.18 -9.29
N LEU A 93 -8.72 -0.79 -8.54
CA LEU A 93 -7.65 -0.10 -7.83
C LEU A 93 -6.61 0.42 -8.80
N GLN A 94 -6.21 -0.43 -9.74
CA GLN A 94 -5.32 -0.01 -10.82
C GLN A 94 -5.89 1.16 -11.62
N LEU A 95 -7.20 1.13 -11.94
CA LEU A 95 -7.86 2.23 -12.66
C LEU A 95 -7.90 3.52 -11.83
N SER A 96 -8.21 3.41 -10.54
CA SER A 96 -8.34 4.57 -9.64
C SER A 96 -7.02 5.29 -9.37
N VAL A 97 -5.91 4.57 -9.51
CA VAL A 97 -4.57 5.12 -9.22
C VAL A 97 -3.92 5.65 -10.50
N ARG A 98 -4.34 5.24 -11.71
CA ARG A 98 -3.76 5.72 -12.98
C ARG A 98 -4.09 7.17 -13.37
N VAL A 99 -4.92 7.87 -12.59
CA VAL A 99 -5.33 9.26 -12.84
C VAL A 99 -4.36 10.25 -12.19
#